data_AF-A0A969NIN9-F1
#
_entry.id   AF-A0A969NIN9-F1
#
_cell.length_a   1.000
_cell.length_b   1.000
_cell.length_c   1.000
_cell.angle_alpha   90.00
_cell.angle_beta   90.00
_cell.angle_gamma   90.00
#
_symmetry.space_group_name_H-M   'P 1'
#
loop_
_entity.id
_entity.type
_entity.pdbx_description
1 polymer ?
#
loop_
_entity_poly.entity_id
_entity_poly.type
_entity_poly.pdbx_seq_one_letter_code
_entity_poly.pdbx_strand_id
1 'polypeptide(L)'
;MIGFGAIAYFIAIFGGQTIVALLLGAYGSIVQFLPLACATFFWRRITKAGAVSGLLAGFFFNLGVSLGIIPKIWDVDPGIQGLVLNFAVMFIVSVFTKKLPEEHVEKYIKL
;
A
#
# COMPACT_ATOMS: atom_id res chain seq x y z
N MET A 1 18.65 -10.28 -17.25
CA MET A 1 18.88 -8.92 -16.70
C MET A 1 18.88 -7.82 -17.76
N ILE A 2 19.37 -8.08 -18.98
CA ILE A 2 19.40 -7.09 -20.08
C ILE A 2 18.01 -6.51 -20.44
N GLY A 3 16.95 -7.32 -20.44
CA GLY A 3 15.59 -6.85 -20.78
C GLY A 3 15.03 -5.78 -19.84
N PHE A 4 15.20 -5.95 -18.52
CA PHE A 4 14.79 -4.95 -17.53
C PHE A 4 15.59 -3.64 -17.66
N GLY A 5 16.90 -3.74 -17.93
CA GLY A 5 17.76 -2.58 -18.13
C GLY A 5 17.37 -1.75 -19.35
N ALA A 6 17.02 -2.41 -20.46
CA ALA A 6 16.56 -1.74 -21.68
C ALA A 6 15.25 -0.97 -21.45
N ILE A 7 14.30 -1.56 -20.73
CA ILE A 7 13.02 -0.91 -20.40
C ILE A 7 13.23 0.29 -19.49
N ALA A 8 14.07 0.15 -18.46
CA ALA A 8 14.39 1.25 -17.55
C ALA A 8 15.09 2.41 -18.29
N TYR A 9 16.01 2.09 -19.20
CA TYR A 9 16.71 3.08 -20.02
C TYR A 9 15.77 3.83 -20.96
N PHE A 10 14.82 3.11 -21.56
CA PHE A 10 13.80 3.72 -22.42
C PHE A 10 12.91 4.69 -21.62
N ILE A 11 12.44 4.29 -20.44
CA ILE A 11 11.65 5.14 -19.54
C ILE A 11 12.46 6.37 -19.08
N ALA A 12 13.76 6.22 -18.83
CA ALA A 12 14.62 7.33 -18.41
C ALA A 12 14.81 8.38 -19.52
N ILE A 13 14.92 7.97 -20.78
CA ILE A 13 15.05 8.90 -21.92
C ILE A 13 13.73 9.61 -22.23
N PHE A 14 12.62 8.89 -22.24
CA PHE A 14 11.31 9.43 -22.64
C PHE A 14 10.52 10.06 -21.49
N GLY A 15 10.90 9.79 -20.25
CA GLY A 15 10.10 10.12 -19.08
C GLY A 15 9.91 11.61 -18.84
N GLY A 16 10.82 12.49 -19.30
CA GLY A 16 10.75 13.95 -19.12
C GLY A 16 10.68 14.46 -17.66
N GLN A 17 10.53 13.54 -16.70
CA GLN A 17 10.41 13.78 -15.28
C GLN A 17 11.76 13.61 -14.60
N THR A 18 11.93 14.33 -13.50
CA THR A 18 13.12 14.20 -12.67
C THR A 18 13.22 12.77 -12.13
N ILE A 19 14.46 12.27 -11.96
CA ILE A 19 14.70 10.98 -11.29
C ILE A 19 13.98 10.94 -9.94
N VAL A 20 13.92 12.09 -9.25
CA VAL A 20 13.20 12.26 -7.99
C VAL A 20 11.70 11.98 -8.14
N ALA A 21 11.03 12.47 -9.18
CA ALA A 21 9.60 12.24 -9.39
C ALA A 21 9.30 10.78 -9.76
N LEU A 22 10.14 10.15 -10.60
CA LEU A 22 10.06 8.71 -10.89
C LEU A 22 10.22 7.88 -9.61
N LEU A 23 11.17 8.28 -8.76
CA LEU A 23 11.43 7.65 -7.48
C LEU A 23 10.22 7.82 -6.55
N LEU A 24 9.70 9.03 -6.37
CA LEU A 24 8.53 9.33 -5.53
C LEU A 24 7.28 8.55 -5.99
N GLY A 25 7.04 8.45 -7.30
CA GLY A 25 5.95 7.66 -7.85
C GLY A 25 6.06 6.17 -7.49
N ALA A 26 7.25 5.58 -7.64
CA ALA A 26 7.50 4.19 -7.24
C ALA A 26 7.37 4.00 -5.72
N TYR A 27 7.93 4.91 -4.92
CA TYR A 27 7.84 4.86 -3.46
C TYR A 27 6.41 5.01 -2.94
N GLY A 28 5.55 5.76 -3.64
CA GLY A 28 4.13 5.88 -3.30
C GLY A 28 3.36 4.56 -3.31
N SER A 29 3.82 3.58 -4.10
CA SER A 29 3.28 2.22 -4.07
C SER A 29 3.88 1.39 -2.91
N ILE A 30 5.19 1.50 -2.68
CA ILE A 30 5.90 0.72 -1.64
C ILE A 30 5.44 1.14 -0.23
N VAL A 31 5.18 2.43 -0.01
CA VAL A 31 4.77 2.94 1.32
C VAL A 31 3.44 2.37 1.79
N GLN A 32 2.61 1.81 0.90
CA GLN A 32 1.33 1.18 1.27
C GLN A 32 1.48 -0.15 2.02
N PHE A 33 2.69 -0.72 2.06
CA PHE A 33 3.01 -1.86 2.93
C PHE A 33 3.35 -1.44 4.37
N LEU A 34 3.75 -0.18 4.57
CA LEU A 34 4.03 0.39 5.89
C LEU A 34 2.85 0.29 6.89
N PRO A 35 1.60 0.68 6.54
CA PRO A 35 0.47 0.60 7.45
C PRO A 35 0.13 -0.86 7.76
N LEU A 36 0.26 -1.76 6.78
CA LEU A 36 0.09 -3.19 6.98
C LEU A 36 1.12 -3.74 7.98
N ALA A 37 2.41 -3.41 7.80
CA ALA A 37 3.47 -3.83 8.71
C ALA A 37 3.28 -3.25 10.12
N CYS A 38 3.09 -1.93 10.25
CA CYS A 38 2.81 -1.28 11.53
C CYS A 38 1.60 -1.90 12.21
N ALA A 39 0.52 -2.09 11.48
CA ALA A 39 -0.68 -2.67 12.04
C ALA A 39 -0.38 -4.12 12.51
N THR A 40 0.29 -4.97 11.72
CA THR A 40 0.62 -6.35 12.16
C THR A 40 1.46 -6.43 13.44
N PHE A 41 2.38 -5.48 13.66
CA PHE A 41 3.22 -5.43 14.86
C PHE A 41 2.48 -4.82 16.07
N PHE A 42 1.72 -3.73 15.87
CA PHE A 42 1.09 -2.99 16.96
C PHE A 42 -0.34 -3.46 17.29
N TRP A 43 -1.01 -4.17 16.37
CA TRP A 43 -2.43 -4.54 16.50
C TRP A 43 -2.66 -6.05 16.35
N ARG A 44 -2.79 -6.73 17.50
CA ARG A 44 -3.05 -8.19 17.57
C ARG A 44 -4.42 -8.63 17.00
N ARG A 45 -5.26 -7.69 16.54
CA ARG A 45 -6.62 -7.95 16.01
C ARG A 45 -6.74 -7.90 14.49
N ILE A 46 -5.65 -7.69 13.75
CA ILE A 46 -5.79 -7.54 12.30
C ILE A 46 -6.23 -8.83 11.66
N THR A 47 -7.31 -8.73 10.90
CA THR A 47 -7.84 -9.81 10.09
C THR A 47 -7.13 -9.83 8.75
N LYS A 48 -6.90 -11.02 8.21
CA LYS A 48 -6.33 -11.18 6.86
C LYS A 48 -7.14 -10.43 5.80
N ALA A 49 -8.47 -10.40 5.96
CA ALA A 49 -9.38 -9.67 5.09
C ALA A 49 -9.22 -8.13 5.21
N GLY A 50 -9.05 -7.59 6.42
CA GLY A 50 -8.79 -6.16 6.65
C GLY A 50 -7.44 -5.70 6.08
N ALA A 51 -6.41 -6.53 6.21
CA ALA A 51 -5.10 -6.30 5.62
C ALA A 51 -5.14 -6.21 4.09
N VAL A 52 -5.76 -7.19 3.42
CA VAL A 52 -5.81 -7.24 1.95
C VAL A 52 -6.72 -6.15 1.39
N SER A 53 -7.88 -5.90 2.01
CA SER A 53 -8.79 -4.84 1.58
C SER A 53 -8.21 -3.44 1.76
N GLY A 54 -7.51 -3.17 2.88
CA GLY A 54 -6.79 -1.92 3.09
C GLY A 54 -5.67 -1.72 2.08
N LEU A 55 -4.87 -2.77 1.81
CA LEU A 55 -3.81 -2.75 0.80
C LEU A 55 -4.35 -2.43 -0.59
N LEU A 56 -5.39 -3.16 -1.03
CA LEU A 56 -6.00 -2.94 -2.33
C LEU A 56 -6.64 -1.55 -2.43
N ALA A 57 -7.37 -1.10 -1.41
CA ALA A 57 -7.98 0.22 -1.41
C ALA A 57 -6.92 1.34 -1.51
N GLY A 58 -5.83 1.24 -0.74
CA GLY A 58 -4.70 2.15 -0.83
C GLY A 58 -4.05 2.15 -2.21
N PHE A 59 -3.88 0.97 -2.79
CA PHE A 59 -3.25 0.79 -4.10
C PHE A 59 -4.09 1.37 -5.22
N PHE A 60 -5.37 1.01 -5.29
CA PHE A 60 -6.28 1.52 -6.30
C PHE A 60 -6.48 3.03 -6.17
N PHE A 61 -6.53 3.57 -4.95
CA PHE A 61 -6.65 5.00 -4.75
C PHE A 61 -5.38 5.76 -5.15
N ASN A 62 -4.21 5.26 -4.75
CA ASN A 62 -2.92 5.82 -5.18
C ASN A 62 -2.80 5.80 -6.71
N LEU A 63 -3.14 4.68 -7.34
CA LEU A 63 -3.12 4.52 -8.79
C LEU A 63 -4.10 5.48 -9.47
N GLY A 64 -5.32 5.66 -8.93
CA GLY A 64 -6.33 6.58 -9.46
C GLY A 64 -5.92 8.05 -9.38
N VAL A 65 -5.23 8.45 -8.31
CA VAL A 65 -4.63 9.80 -8.19
C VAL A 65 -3.44 9.95 -9.15
N SER A 66 -2.57 8.93 -9.25
CA SER A 66 -1.39 8.97 -10.15
C SER A 66 -1.78 9.00 -11.64
N LEU A 67 -2.90 8.36 -12.00
CA LEU A 67 -3.46 8.35 -13.36
C LEU A 67 -4.30 9.59 -13.69
N GLY A 68 -4.51 10.51 -12.73
CA GLY A 68 -5.30 11.74 -12.95
C GLY A 68 -6.81 11.52 -13.03
N ILE A 69 -7.32 10.35 -12.64
CA ILE A 69 -8.75 10.03 -12.59
C ILE A 69 -9.41 10.71 -11.37
N ILE A 70 -8.64 10.88 -10.30
CA ILE A 70 -9.09 11.46 -9.03
C ILE A 70 -8.35 12.79 -8.84
N PRO A 71 -9.05 13.91 -8.54
CA PRO A 71 -8.39 15.18 -8.27
C PRO A 71 -7.46 15.04 -7.07
N LYS A 72 -6.21 15.50 -7.24
CA LYS A 72 -5.20 15.55 -6.19
C LYS A 72 -5.74 16.42 -5.04
N ILE A 73 -5.91 15.85 -3.85
CA ILE A 73 -6.53 16.57 -2.73
C ILE A 73 -5.40 17.11 -1.86
N TRP A 74 -5.22 18.44 -1.92
CA TRP A 74 -4.01 19.15 -1.44
C TRP A 74 -2.75 18.72 -2.21
N ASP A 75 -1.74 19.59 -2.30
CA ASP A 75 -0.50 19.38 -3.07
C ASP A 75 0.39 18.20 -2.56
N VAL A 76 -0.19 17.33 -1.73
CA VAL A 76 0.43 16.20 -1.06
C VAL A 76 0.72 15.07 -2.06
N ASP A 77 1.83 14.36 -1.84
CA ASP A 77 2.20 13.20 -2.63
C ASP A 77 1.07 12.15 -2.68
N PRO A 78 0.77 11.57 -3.86
CA PRO A 78 -0.25 10.53 -4.01
C PRO A 78 0.01 9.34 -3.07
N GLY A 79 1.28 9.08 -2.77
CA GLY A 79 1.72 8.05 -1.83
C GLY A 79 1.18 8.25 -0.42
N ILE A 80 1.29 9.47 0.11
CA ILE A 80 0.85 9.82 1.47
C ILE A 80 -0.68 9.79 1.53
N GLN A 81 -1.35 10.27 0.50
CA GLN A 81 -2.81 10.27 0.44
C GLN A 81 -3.38 8.84 0.39
N GLY A 82 -2.77 7.97 -0.44
CA GLY A 82 -3.09 6.55 -0.49
C GLY A 82 -2.77 5.82 0.81
N LEU A 83 -1.71 6.21 1.52
CA LEU A 83 -1.32 5.67 2.82
C LEU A 83 -2.40 5.95 3.89
N VAL A 84 -2.89 7.18 3.98
CA VAL A 84 -3.94 7.56 4.94
C VAL A 84 -5.22 6.76 4.67
N LEU A 85 -5.60 6.63 3.39
CA LEU A 85 -6.77 5.84 3.02
C LEU A 85 -6.58 4.35 3.30
N ASN A 86 -5.41 3.78 2.98
CA ASN A 86 -5.07 2.40 3.28
C ASN A 86 -5.24 2.10 4.77
N PHE A 87 -4.65 2.96 5.62
CA PHE A 87 -4.74 2.82 7.07
C PHE A 87 -6.18 2.96 7.56
N ALA A 88 -6.94 3.93 7.05
CA ALA A 88 -8.35 4.12 7.41
C ALA A 88 -9.23 2.94 7.00
N VAL A 89 -9.11 2.45 5.76
CA VAL A 89 -9.89 1.31 5.26
C VAL A 89 -9.48 0.03 5.99
N MET A 90 -8.19 -0.19 6.20
CA MET A 90 -7.69 -1.31 6.99
C MET A 90 -8.27 -1.28 8.40
N PHE A 91 -8.30 -0.12 9.04
CA PHE A 91 -8.85 0.06 10.38
C PHE A 91 -10.35 -0.21 10.41
N ILE A 92 -11.12 0.41 9.51
CA ILE A 92 -12.58 0.25 9.42
C ILE A 92 -12.95 -1.21 9.15
N VAL A 93 -12.33 -1.83 8.13
CA VAL A 93 -12.62 -3.22 7.76
C VAL A 93 -12.14 -4.19 8.84
N SER A 94 -11.04 -3.92 9.52
CA SER A 94 -10.58 -4.78 10.62
C SER A 94 -11.43 -4.64 11.90
N VAL A 95 -12.12 -3.51 12.09
CA VAL A 95 -13.11 -3.33 13.17
C VAL A 95 -14.44 -4.00 12.81
N PHE A 96 -14.88 -3.88 11.55
CA PHE A 96 -16.12 -4.49 11.06
C PHE A 96 -16.01 -6.00 10.82
N THR A 97 -14.83 -6.49 10.47
CA THR A 97 -14.60 -7.91 10.17
C THR A 97 -14.17 -8.66 11.42
N LYS A 98 -14.88 -9.76 11.71
CA LYS A 98 -14.68 -10.62 12.89
C LYS A 98 -13.22 -11.09 13.00
N LYS A 99 -12.65 -10.94 14.21
CA LYS A 99 -11.30 -11.41 14.61
C LYS A 99 -10.98 -12.78 13.98
N LEU A 100 -9.77 -12.95 13.47
CA LEU A 100 -9.23 -14.27 13.17
C LEU A 100 -9.30 -15.09 14.49
N PRO A 101 -9.97 -16.26 14.51
CA PRO A 101 -10.19 -17.03 15.73
C PRO A 101 -8.84 -17.44 16.35
N GLU A 102 -8.74 -17.30 17.68
CA GLU A 102 -7.55 -17.58 18.50
C GLU A 102 -7.10 -19.07 18.46
N GLU A 103 -7.88 -19.93 17.81
CA GLU A 103 -7.65 -21.38 17.71
C GLU A 103 -6.40 -21.77 16.88
N HIS A 104 -5.89 -20.89 16.00
CA HIS A 104 -4.67 -21.16 15.24
C HIS A 104 -3.37 -20.84 16.02
N VAL A 105 -3.47 -20.10 17.13
CA VAL A 105 -2.32 -19.75 17.97
C VAL A 105 -2.03 -20.85 18.99
N GLU A 106 -3.06 -21.52 19.53
CA GLU A 106 -2.88 -22.65 20.45
C GLU A 106 -2.24 -23.88 19.80
N LYS A 107 -2.41 -24.06 18.48
CA LYS A 107 -1.85 -25.20 17.76
C LYS A 107 -0.32 -25.12 17.55
N TYR A 108 0.26 -23.92 17.59
CA TYR A 108 1.71 -23.71 17.41
C TYR A 108 2.48 -23.57 18.73
N ILE A 109 1.80 -23.28 19.85
CA ILE A 109 2.42 -23.21 21.18
C ILE A 109 2.55 -24.61 21.81
N LYS A 110 1.80 -25.61 21.31
CA LYS A 110 1.77 -26.99 21.82
C LYS A 110 2.57 -28.02 20.99
N LEU A 111 3.37 -27.60 20.02
CA LEU A 111 4.32 -28.46 19.30
C LEU A 111 5.73 -28.27 19.85
#